data_AF-A0AAE1PKL9-F1
#
_entry.id   AF-A0AAE1PKL9-F1
#
_cell.length_a   1.000
_cell.length_b   1.000
_cell.length_c   1.000
_cell.angle_alpha   90.00
_cell.angle_beta   90.00
_cell.angle_gamma   90.00
#
_symmetry.space_group_name_H-M   'P 1'
#
loop_
_entity.id
_entity.type
_entity.pdbx_description
1 polymer ?
#
loop_
_entity_poly.entity_id
_entity_poly.type
_entity_poly.pdbx_seq_one_letter_code
_entity_poly.pdbx_strand_id
1 'polypeptide(L)'
;MTSERATRSAKRSRKRKIQDMLSVAVTEESCVDIGATDGYEVLPNNTGSGLECVNNENEEGSGTGEGNETRMRNELEQKIKKLEEEKRLLQVENDALKTKVNILESESNNRNIHAIVEDILKPMFTSTQIDALINKRVVRKWSDEDITSALTLRSMSSKCYEYLRKKKGMPLPCKSTLNERAKNFACEPGVLHSVLSLMKSKSETFDKLERCATPNEVNKK
;
A
#
# COMPACT_ATOMS: atom_id res chain seq x y z
N MET A 1 -5.82 40.87 -15.91
CA MET A 1 -5.56 39.46 -16.29
C MET A 1 -5.12 38.54 -15.13
N THR A 2 -4.97 39.03 -13.90
CA THR A 2 -4.52 38.24 -12.72
C THR A 2 -5.65 37.57 -11.94
N SER A 3 -6.86 38.13 -11.95
CA SER A 3 -8.04 37.63 -11.23
C SER A 3 -8.52 36.24 -11.69
N GLU A 4 -8.59 35.98 -13.00
CA GLU A 4 -9.04 34.68 -13.54
C GLU A 4 -8.10 33.51 -13.22
N ARG A 5 -6.81 33.79 -13.01
CA ARG A 5 -5.81 32.76 -12.70
C ARG A 5 -5.95 32.28 -11.25
N ALA A 6 -6.27 33.20 -10.33
CA ALA A 6 -6.54 32.90 -8.94
C ALA A 6 -7.82 32.05 -8.77
N THR A 7 -8.89 32.39 -9.51
CA THR A 7 -10.16 31.64 -9.46
C THR A 7 -10.03 30.24 -10.05
N ARG A 8 -9.22 30.05 -11.10
CA ARG A 8 -8.90 28.72 -11.65
C ARG A 8 -8.06 27.86 -10.69
N SER A 9 -7.13 28.48 -9.95
CA SER A 9 -6.33 27.79 -8.94
C SER A 9 -7.20 27.29 -7.77
N ALA A 10 -8.09 28.14 -7.25
CA ALA A 10 -9.01 27.79 -6.17
C ALA A 10 -9.99 26.66 -6.58
N LYS A 11 -10.51 26.70 -7.82
CA LYS A 11 -11.37 25.62 -8.37
C LYS A 11 -10.65 24.28 -8.46
N ARG A 12 -9.36 24.26 -8.84
CA ARG A 12 -8.54 23.03 -8.89
C ARG A 12 -8.26 22.46 -7.49
N SER A 13 -8.03 23.32 -6.50
CA SER A 13 -7.84 22.92 -5.11
C SER A 13 -9.10 22.28 -4.53
N ARG A 14 -10.28 22.87 -4.77
CA ARG A 14 -11.58 22.32 -4.33
C ARG A 14 -11.90 20.99 -5.03
N LYS A 15 -11.62 20.88 -6.34
CA LYS A 15 -11.81 19.63 -7.10
C LYS A 15 -10.91 18.50 -6.58
N ARG A 16 -9.65 18.78 -6.23
CA ARG A 16 -8.77 17.80 -5.57
C ARG A 16 -9.30 17.37 -4.22
N LYS A 17 -9.72 18.31 -3.38
CA LYS A 17 -10.26 18.00 -2.05
C LYS A 17 -11.53 17.13 -2.12
N ILE A 18 -12.40 17.38 -3.10
CA ILE A 18 -13.58 16.54 -3.37
C ILE A 18 -13.18 15.16 -3.90
N GLN A 19 -12.18 15.08 -4.78
CA GLN A 19 -11.68 13.82 -5.32
C GLN A 19 -10.98 12.97 -4.24
N ASP A 20 -10.24 13.59 -3.33
CA ASP A 20 -9.60 12.92 -2.20
C ASP A 20 -10.64 12.43 -1.17
N MET A 21 -11.74 13.18 -0.96
CA MET A 21 -12.87 12.73 -0.13
C MET A 21 -13.64 11.57 -0.78
N LEU A 22 -13.80 11.58 -2.11
CA LEU A 22 -14.48 10.50 -2.84
C LEU A 22 -13.62 9.23 -2.95
N SER A 23 -12.29 9.32 -2.99
CA SER A 23 -11.42 8.13 -3.00
C SER A 23 -11.41 7.36 -1.67
N VAL A 24 -11.77 8.01 -0.56
CA VAL A 24 -11.95 7.36 0.74
C VAL A 24 -13.31 6.65 0.84
N ALA A 25 -14.27 7.01 -0.02
CA ALA A 25 -15.64 6.51 0.02
C ALA A 25 -15.97 5.40 -1.01
N VAL A 26 -15.00 4.93 -1.81
CA VAL A 26 -15.24 3.94 -2.89
C VAL A 26 -14.30 2.73 -2.77
N THR A 27 -14.19 2.16 -1.56
CA THR A 27 -13.70 0.78 -1.41
C THR A 27 -14.71 -0.05 -0.65
N GLU A 28 -15.97 -0.01 -1.06
CA GLU A 28 -16.96 -1.05 -0.77
C GLU A 28 -17.73 -1.33 -2.07
N GLU A 29 -18.00 -2.62 -2.30
CA GLU A 29 -18.47 -3.30 -3.53
C GLU A 29 -17.34 -3.64 -4.54
N SER A 30 -16.98 -4.90 -4.83
CA SER A 30 -17.48 -6.22 -4.47
C SER A 30 -16.46 -7.29 -4.91
N CYS A 31 -16.28 -8.36 -4.14
CA CYS A 31 -16.38 -9.72 -4.69
C CYS A 31 -16.71 -10.69 -3.56
N VAL A 32 -17.97 -11.15 -3.58
CA VAL A 32 -18.36 -12.40 -2.94
C VAL A 32 -17.81 -13.50 -3.85
N ASP A 33 -17.01 -14.39 -3.29
CA ASP A 33 -16.97 -15.77 -3.76
C ASP A 33 -16.94 -16.71 -2.55
N ILE A 34 -17.90 -17.63 -2.57
CA ILE A 34 -18.26 -18.56 -1.49
C ILE A 34 -17.41 -19.81 -1.70
N GLY A 35 -16.62 -20.20 -0.69
CA GLY A 35 -15.81 -21.41 -0.72
C GLY A 35 -15.67 -22.04 0.67
N ALA A 36 -16.55 -23.00 0.96
CA ALA A 36 -16.38 -24.18 1.81
C ALA A 36 -15.72 -24.05 3.20
N THR A 37 -16.59 -24.02 4.21
CA THR A 37 -16.56 -24.72 5.51
C THR A 37 -15.34 -25.59 5.86
N ASP A 38 -14.80 -25.39 7.07
CA ASP A 38 -14.78 -26.44 8.11
C ASP A 38 -14.53 -25.88 9.52
N GLY A 39 -15.48 -26.16 10.41
CA GLY A 39 -15.20 -26.60 11.78
C GLY A 39 -14.96 -25.58 12.89
N TYR A 40 -15.97 -24.79 13.30
CA TYR A 40 -16.17 -24.47 14.72
C TYR A 40 -17.67 -24.41 15.04
N GLU A 41 -18.15 -25.41 15.78
CA GLU A 41 -19.52 -25.52 16.28
C GLU A 41 -19.85 -24.34 17.21
N VAL A 42 -20.84 -23.54 16.83
CA VAL A 42 -21.51 -22.60 17.73
C VAL A 42 -22.71 -23.33 18.32
N LEU A 43 -22.63 -23.64 19.61
CA LEU A 43 -23.74 -24.17 20.38
C LEU A 43 -24.88 -23.12 20.47
N PRO A 44 -26.15 -23.51 20.23
CA PRO A 44 -27.27 -22.59 20.29
C PRO A 44 -27.69 -22.34 21.75
N ASN A 45 -27.57 -21.09 22.22
CA ASN A 45 -28.24 -20.67 23.44
C ASN A 45 -29.70 -20.34 23.12
N ASN A 46 -30.53 -21.32 23.48
CA ASN A 46 -31.97 -21.33 23.52
C ASN A 46 -32.55 -20.11 24.27
N THR A 47 -33.26 -19.24 23.55
CA THR A 47 -34.20 -18.27 24.13
C THR A 47 -35.61 -18.87 24.11
N GLY A 48 -36.09 -19.23 25.29
CA GLY A 48 -37.51 -19.10 25.67
C GLY A 48 -38.44 -20.24 25.29
N SER A 49 -38.91 -20.98 26.30
CA SER A 49 -40.35 -21.14 26.61
C SER A 49 -40.57 -22.36 27.49
N GLY A 50 -41.26 -22.18 28.61
CA GLY A 50 -41.94 -23.25 29.33
C GLY A 50 -41.19 -23.84 30.51
N LEU A 51 -41.25 -23.17 31.65
CA LEU A 51 -41.31 -23.89 32.92
C LEU A 51 -42.56 -23.42 33.65
N GLU A 52 -43.53 -24.33 33.64
CA GLU A 52 -44.76 -24.28 34.39
C GLU A 52 -44.44 -24.13 35.87
N CYS A 53 -45.07 -23.14 36.49
CA CYS A 53 -45.23 -23.03 37.92
C CYS A 53 -46.11 -24.18 38.42
N VAL A 54 -45.51 -25.13 39.13
CA VAL A 54 -46.21 -26.07 40.02
C VAL A 54 -45.86 -25.72 41.45
N ASN A 55 -46.91 -25.45 42.21
CA ASN A 55 -46.89 -25.09 43.62
C ASN A 55 -46.18 -26.16 44.45
N ASN A 56 -45.46 -25.75 45.49
CA ASN A 56 -45.40 -26.54 46.71
C ASN A 56 -45.51 -25.63 47.93
N GLU A 57 -46.36 -26.08 48.83
CA GLU A 57 -46.89 -25.41 50.00
C GLU A 57 -45.82 -25.25 51.09
N ASN A 58 -45.96 -24.13 51.81
CA ASN A 58 -45.76 -23.94 53.25
C ASN A 58 -44.71 -24.82 53.97
N GLU A 59 -43.63 -24.19 54.41
CA GLU A 59 -43.13 -24.43 55.77
C GLU A 59 -42.93 -23.08 56.48
N GLU A 60 -43.70 -22.86 57.54
CA GLU A 60 -43.49 -21.81 58.53
C GLU A 60 -42.25 -22.16 59.36
N GLY A 61 -41.31 -21.23 59.50
CA GLY A 61 -40.07 -21.45 60.24
C GLY A 61 -39.42 -20.16 60.76
N SER A 62 -39.94 -19.67 61.90
CA SER A 62 -39.26 -18.98 63.00
C SER A 62 -38.28 -17.82 62.69
N GLY A 63 -38.73 -16.62 63.04
CA GLY A 63 -37.96 -15.37 63.04
C GLY A 63 -36.66 -15.39 63.85
N THR A 64 -35.68 -14.70 63.25
CA THR A 64 -34.53 -13.93 63.80
C THR A 64 -33.30 -13.96 62.87
N GLY A 65 -33.32 -14.73 61.77
CA GLY A 65 -32.26 -14.79 60.75
C GLY A 65 -32.45 -13.89 59.50
N GLU A 66 -33.68 -13.42 59.25
CA GLU A 66 -34.09 -12.79 57.97
C GLU A 66 -33.31 -11.51 57.63
N GLY A 67 -32.88 -10.74 58.64
CA GLY A 67 -32.12 -9.50 58.43
C GLY A 67 -30.69 -9.73 57.91
N ASN A 68 -30.05 -10.82 58.35
CA ASN A 68 -28.68 -11.14 57.96
C ASN A 68 -28.64 -11.79 56.57
N GLU A 69 -29.62 -12.65 56.28
CA GLU A 69 -29.77 -13.31 54.99
C GLU A 69 -30.14 -12.33 53.87
N THR A 70 -31.01 -11.36 54.18
CA THR A 70 -31.36 -10.26 53.26
C THR A 70 -30.16 -9.34 52.99
N ARG A 71 -29.34 -9.05 54.00
CA ARG A 71 -28.09 -8.28 53.83
C ARG A 71 -27.11 -9.01 52.92
N MET A 72 -26.94 -10.30 53.13
CA MET A 72 -26.03 -11.13 52.34
C MET A 72 -26.50 -11.26 50.88
N ARG A 73 -27.81 -11.42 50.63
CA ARG A 73 -28.40 -11.38 49.28
C ARG A 73 -28.11 -10.07 48.56
N ASN A 74 -28.31 -8.93 49.23
CA ASN A 74 -28.03 -7.61 48.65
C ASN A 74 -26.54 -7.42 48.31
N GLU A 75 -25.63 -7.91 49.16
CA GLU A 75 -24.19 -7.89 48.88
C GLU A 75 -23.80 -8.79 47.70
N LEU A 76 -24.42 -9.97 47.60
CA LEU A 76 -24.26 -10.88 46.47
C LEU A 76 -24.77 -10.25 45.17
N GLU A 77 -25.95 -9.64 45.18
CA GLU A 77 -26.49 -8.92 44.01
C GLU A 77 -25.60 -7.76 43.58
N GLN A 78 -25.05 -6.99 44.52
CA GLN A 78 -24.10 -5.93 44.22
C GLN A 78 -22.80 -6.47 43.59
N LYS A 79 -22.31 -7.63 44.07
CA LYS A 79 -21.14 -8.29 43.49
C LYS A 79 -21.43 -8.81 42.08
N ILE A 80 -22.59 -9.43 41.85
CA ILE A 80 -23.01 -9.92 40.54
C ILE A 80 -23.05 -8.76 39.53
N LYS A 81 -23.68 -7.64 39.88
CA LYS A 81 -23.74 -6.45 39.02
C LYS A 81 -22.35 -5.89 38.71
N LYS A 82 -21.44 -5.86 39.69
CA LYS A 82 -20.05 -5.40 39.47
C LYS A 82 -19.29 -6.33 38.53
N LEU A 83 -19.40 -7.64 38.74
CA LEU A 83 -18.74 -8.65 37.90
C LEU A 83 -19.30 -8.65 36.48
N GLU A 84 -20.60 -8.43 36.30
CA GLU A 84 -21.24 -8.30 34.98
C GLU A 84 -20.73 -7.07 34.23
N GLU A 85 -20.59 -5.93 34.91
CA GLU A 85 -20.03 -4.71 34.31
C GLU A 85 -18.55 -4.90 33.94
N GLU A 86 -17.75 -5.50 34.83
CA GLU A 86 -16.35 -5.81 34.55
C GLU A 86 -16.21 -6.76 33.36
N LYS A 87 -17.03 -7.82 33.31
CA LYS A 87 -17.07 -8.75 32.17
C LYS A 87 -17.41 -8.01 30.88
N ARG A 88 -18.38 -7.09 30.90
CA ARG A 88 -18.74 -6.27 29.74
C ARG A 88 -17.58 -5.39 29.27
N LEU A 89 -16.89 -4.72 30.20
CA LEU A 89 -15.73 -3.88 29.88
C LEU A 89 -14.58 -4.70 29.28
N LEU A 90 -14.26 -5.84 29.89
CA LEU A 90 -13.23 -6.76 29.38
C LEU A 90 -13.60 -7.35 28.02
N GLN A 91 -14.90 -7.55 27.75
CA GLN A 91 -15.39 -8.00 26.44
C GLN A 91 -15.11 -6.94 25.36
N VAL A 92 -15.45 -5.68 25.65
CA VAL A 92 -15.20 -4.54 24.75
C VAL A 92 -13.70 -4.35 24.49
N GLU A 93 -12.86 -4.49 25.53
CA GLU A 93 -11.41 -4.41 25.37
C GLU A 93 -10.87 -5.55 24.51
N ASN A 94 -11.35 -6.78 24.71
CA ASN A 94 -10.97 -7.92 23.87
C ASN A 94 -11.32 -7.69 22.40
N ASP A 95 -12.51 -7.16 22.10
CA ASP A 95 -12.93 -6.92 20.73
C ASP A 95 -12.11 -5.79 20.08
N ALA A 96 -11.76 -4.76 20.85
CA ALA A 96 -10.84 -3.70 20.40
C ALA A 96 -9.43 -4.25 20.13
N LEU A 97 -8.91 -5.12 21.00
CA LEU A 97 -7.60 -5.75 20.84
C LEU A 97 -7.57 -6.70 19.65
N LYS A 98 -8.60 -7.53 19.45
CA LYS A 98 -8.72 -8.40 18.26
C LYS A 98 -8.71 -7.59 16.97
N THR A 99 -9.44 -6.48 16.94
CA THR A 99 -9.46 -5.58 15.78
C THR A 99 -8.07 -5.01 15.51
N LYS A 100 -7.35 -4.60 16.56
CA LYS A 100 -5.98 -4.08 16.43
C LYS A 100 -5.00 -5.14 15.94
N VAL A 101 -5.10 -6.38 16.44
CA VAL A 101 -4.27 -7.49 15.99
C VAL A 101 -4.51 -7.77 14.50
N ASN A 102 -5.77 -7.87 14.07
CA ASN A 102 -6.10 -8.09 12.65
C ASN A 102 -5.53 -6.99 11.74
N ILE A 103 -5.59 -5.72 12.15
CA ILE A 103 -4.99 -4.61 11.39
C ILE A 103 -3.48 -4.79 11.30
N LEU A 104 -2.80 -5.03 12.41
CA LEU A 104 -1.34 -5.21 12.44
C LEU A 104 -0.88 -6.43 11.63
N GLU A 105 -1.62 -7.53 11.70
CA GLU A 105 -1.35 -8.73 10.88
C GLU A 105 -1.50 -8.43 9.39
N SER A 106 -2.57 -7.72 9.01
CA SER A 106 -2.76 -7.31 7.62
C SER A 106 -1.64 -6.39 7.11
N GLU A 107 -1.17 -5.45 7.94
CA GLU A 107 -0.03 -4.58 7.60
C GLU A 107 1.27 -5.36 7.48
N SER A 108 1.52 -6.30 8.39
CA SER A 108 2.71 -7.16 8.37
C SER A 108 2.73 -8.03 7.11
N ASN A 109 1.60 -8.65 6.78
CA ASN A 109 1.43 -9.45 5.57
C ASN A 109 1.64 -8.62 4.30
N ASN A 110 1.11 -7.39 4.27
CA ASN A 110 1.35 -6.47 3.15
C ASN A 110 2.84 -6.13 3.00
N ARG A 111 3.56 -5.85 4.09
CA ARG A 111 5.02 -5.58 4.04
C ARG A 111 5.81 -6.78 3.51
N ASN A 112 5.45 -8.00 3.92
CA ASN A 112 6.08 -9.21 3.40
C ASN A 112 5.84 -9.38 1.90
N ILE A 113 4.61 -9.13 1.42
CA ILE A 113 4.30 -9.16 -0.01
C ILE A 113 5.11 -8.09 -0.77
N HIS A 114 5.21 -6.87 -0.23
CA HIS A 114 6.01 -5.80 -0.86
C HIS A 114 7.47 -6.19 -1.02
N ALA A 115 8.09 -6.78 -0.01
CA ALA A 115 9.48 -7.23 -0.07
C ALA A 115 9.69 -8.30 -1.15
N ILE A 116 8.81 -9.31 -1.20
CA ILE A 116 8.88 -10.37 -2.22
C ILE A 116 8.73 -9.80 -3.63
N VAL A 117 7.78 -8.88 -3.83
CA VAL A 117 7.55 -8.23 -5.13
C VAL A 117 8.74 -7.37 -5.53
N GLU A 118 9.34 -6.63 -4.61
CA GLU A 118 10.52 -5.83 -4.86
C GLU A 118 11.70 -6.71 -5.33
N ASP A 119 11.95 -7.84 -4.66
CA ASP A 119 13.01 -8.77 -5.03
C ASP A 119 12.83 -9.37 -6.44
N ILE A 120 11.60 -9.69 -6.82
CA ILE A 120 11.27 -10.23 -8.15
C ILE A 120 11.45 -9.17 -9.24
N LEU A 121 11.11 -7.90 -8.97
CA LEU A 121 11.12 -6.83 -9.96
C LEU A 121 12.48 -6.13 -10.10
N LYS A 122 13.34 -6.21 -9.07
CA LYS A 122 14.67 -5.59 -9.00
C LYS A 122 15.59 -5.88 -10.20
N PRO A 123 15.59 -7.07 -10.82
CA PRO A 123 16.42 -7.33 -12.00
C PRO A 123 15.96 -6.60 -13.27
N MET A 124 14.69 -6.18 -13.33
CA MET A 124 14.08 -5.62 -14.54
C MET A 124 13.77 -4.12 -14.44
N PHE A 125 13.55 -3.63 -13.23
CA PHE A 125 13.10 -2.27 -12.95
C PHE A 125 14.01 -1.61 -11.92
N THR A 126 14.13 -0.29 -12.01
CA THR A 126 14.81 0.50 -10.99
C THR A 126 13.95 0.64 -9.74
N SER A 127 14.55 1.02 -8.61
CA SER A 127 13.82 1.25 -7.36
C SER A 127 12.70 2.29 -7.51
N THR A 128 12.92 3.37 -8.27
CA THR A 128 11.89 4.39 -8.55
C THR A 128 10.70 3.80 -9.30
N GLN A 129 10.96 2.92 -10.26
CA GLN A 129 9.91 2.27 -11.06
C GLN A 129 9.13 1.24 -10.25
N ILE A 130 9.82 0.46 -9.41
CA ILE A 130 9.21 -0.53 -8.52
C ILE A 130 8.26 0.16 -7.54
N ASP A 131 8.73 1.21 -6.89
CA ASP A 131 7.91 1.98 -5.96
C ASP A 131 6.72 2.67 -6.68
N ALA A 132 6.88 3.10 -7.94
CA ALA A 132 5.77 3.60 -8.74
C ALA A 132 4.70 2.53 -9.02
N LEU A 133 5.11 1.29 -9.27
CA LEU A 133 4.24 0.14 -9.52
C LEU A 133 3.53 -0.30 -8.24
N ILE A 134 4.28 -0.44 -7.14
CA ILE A 134 3.80 -0.86 -5.83
C ILE A 134 2.78 0.14 -5.28
N ASN A 135 3.14 1.42 -5.24
CA ASN A 135 2.31 2.46 -4.64
C ASN A 135 1.31 3.09 -5.64
N LYS A 136 1.26 2.59 -6.88
CA LYS A 136 0.45 3.11 -8.00
C LYS A 136 0.53 4.64 -8.13
N ARG A 137 1.72 5.20 -7.89
CA ARG A 137 1.92 6.65 -7.79
C ARG A 137 2.61 7.23 -9.02
N VAL A 138 2.31 8.49 -9.31
CA VAL A 138 3.01 9.24 -10.36
C VAL A 138 4.41 9.61 -9.88
N VAL A 139 5.44 9.13 -10.58
CA VAL A 139 6.83 9.48 -10.31
C VAL A 139 7.06 10.97 -10.57
N ARG A 140 7.47 11.70 -9.52
CA ARG A 140 7.76 13.14 -9.61
C ARG A 140 9.20 13.43 -10.00
N LYS A 141 10.13 12.62 -9.52
CA LYS A 141 11.57 12.74 -9.77
C LYS A 141 12.08 11.38 -10.24
N TRP A 142 12.64 11.37 -11.44
CA TRP A 142 13.26 10.19 -12.03
C TRP A 142 14.74 10.17 -11.66
N SER A 143 15.30 8.98 -11.40
CA SER A 143 16.74 8.84 -11.17
C SER A 143 17.52 9.08 -12.47
N ASP A 144 18.82 9.30 -12.37
CA ASP A 144 19.67 9.44 -13.55
C ASP A 144 19.67 8.14 -14.38
N GLU A 145 19.66 6.98 -13.71
CA GLU A 145 19.55 5.64 -14.31
C GLU A 145 18.24 5.43 -15.07
N ASP A 146 17.12 5.92 -14.51
CA ASP A 146 15.81 5.88 -15.19
C ASP A 146 15.84 6.69 -16.48
N ILE A 147 16.45 7.87 -16.43
CA ILE A 147 16.52 8.79 -17.55
C ILE A 147 17.43 8.23 -18.65
N THR A 148 18.62 7.73 -18.30
CA THR A 148 19.54 7.12 -19.28
C THR A 148 18.91 5.90 -19.94
N SER A 149 18.32 4.98 -19.15
CA SER A 149 17.64 3.79 -19.68
C SER A 149 16.48 4.16 -20.61
N ALA A 150 15.67 5.16 -20.22
CA ALA A 150 14.57 5.65 -21.05
C ALA A 150 15.04 6.36 -22.33
N LEU A 151 16.14 7.13 -22.27
CA LEU A 151 16.74 7.74 -23.45
C LEU A 151 17.29 6.69 -24.42
N THR A 152 17.95 5.65 -23.92
CA THR A 152 18.43 4.52 -24.71
C THR A 152 17.28 3.78 -25.40
N LEU A 153 16.22 3.44 -24.65
CA LEU A 153 15.05 2.79 -25.25
C LEU A 153 14.39 3.65 -26.34
N ARG A 154 14.30 4.97 -26.10
CA ARG A 154 13.75 5.92 -27.06
C ARG A 154 14.64 6.10 -28.30
N SER A 155 15.96 6.06 -28.15
CA SER A 155 16.90 6.17 -29.27
C SER A 155 16.85 4.94 -30.16
N MET A 156 16.59 3.76 -29.59
CA MET A 156 16.34 2.53 -30.35
C MET A 156 15.01 2.59 -31.12
N SER A 157 13.91 2.95 -30.47
CA SER A 157 12.62 3.10 -31.15
C SER A 157 11.65 4.00 -30.39
N SER A 158 11.34 5.15 -30.99
CA SER A 158 10.39 6.12 -30.45
C SER A 158 8.96 5.56 -30.37
N LYS A 159 8.53 4.79 -31.37
CA LYS A 159 7.19 4.17 -31.40
C LYS A 159 7.05 3.09 -30.33
N CYS A 160 8.07 2.25 -30.15
CA CYS A 160 8.08 1.23 -29.10
C CYS A 160 8.00 1.87 -27.71
N TYR A 161 8.82 2.90 -27.48
CA TYR A 161 8.80 3.67 -26.24
C TYR A 161 7.40 4.23 -25.91
N GLU A 162 6.74 4.87 -26.89
CA GLU A 162 5.40 5.41 -26.69
C GLU A 162 4.35 4.32 -26.44
N TYR A 163 4.45 3.18 -27.11
CA TYR A 163 3.57 2.04 -26.89
C TYR A 163 3.71 1.48 -25.48
N LEU A 164 4.94 1.21 -25.04
CA LEU A 164 5.22 0.67 -23.70
C LEU A 164 4.69 1.60 -22.60
N ARG A 165 4.91 2.90 -22.75
CA ARG A 165 4.45 3.89 -21.77
C ARG A 165 2.92 4.08 -21.78
N LYS A 166 2.32 4.31 -22.95
CA LYS A 166 0.90 4.72 -23.05
C LYS A 166 -0.07 3.54 -23.10
N LYS A 167 0.32 2.42 -23.72
CA LYS A 167 -0.55 1.26 -23.95
C LYS A 167 -0.29 0.13 -22.96
N LYS A 168 0.97 -0.11 -22.60
CA LYS A 168 1.34 -1.13 -21.60
C LYS A 168 1.48 -0.58 -20.17
N GLY A 169 1.36 0.73 -19.99
CA GLY A 169 1.37 1.36 -18.66
C GLY A 169 2.70 1.26 -17.92
N MET A 170 3.82 1.03 -18.62
CA MET A 170 5.13 0.97 -17.96
C MET A 170 5.49 2.31 -17.30
N PRO A 171 6.13 2.28 -16.12
CA PRO A 171 6.58 3.47 -15.39
C PRO A 171 7.78 4.10 -16.10
N LEU A 172 7.52 4.82 -17.19
CA LEU A 172 8.53 5.52 -17.97
C LEU A 172 8.32 7.04 -17.91
N PRO A 173 9.42 7.83 -17.93
CA PRO A 173 9.35 9.28 -18.04
C PRO A 173 8.49 9.74 -19.23
N CYS A 174 7.91 10.94 -19.17
CA CYS A 174 7.23 11.47 -20.35
C CYS A 174 8.24 12.08 -21.34
N LYS A 175 7.84 12.21 -22.61
CA LYS A 175 8.67 12.82 -23.66
C LYS A 175 9.15 14.22 -23.28
N SER A 176 8.33 15.03 -22.62
CA SER A 176 8.72 16.36 -22.15
C SER A 176 9.81 16.29 -21.09
N THR A 177 9.74 15.34 -20.15
CA THR A 177 10.80 15.11 -19.16
C THR A 177 12.09 14.68 -19.84
N LEU A 178 12.04 13.75 -20.80
CA LEU A 178 13.25 13.33 -21.53
C LEU A 178 13.86 14.48 -22.34
N ASN A 179 13.04 15.28 -23.01
CA ASN A 179 13.52 16.44 -23.76
C ASN A 179 14.15 17.48 -22.83
N GLU A 180 13.53 17.76 -21.67
CA GLU A 180 14.08 18.70 -20.68
C GLU A 180 15.43 18.21 -20.16
N ARG A 181 15.55 16.91 -19.86
CA ARG A 181 16.80 16.31 -19.42
C ARG A 181 17.87 16.32 -20.51
N ALA A 182 17.49 16.12 -21.77
CA ALA A 182 18.41 16.19 -22.91
C ALA A 182 18.91 17.61 -23.20
N LYS A 183 18.13 18.66 -22.90
CA LYS A 183 18.59 20.06 -23.06
C LYS A 183 19.81 20.40 -22.22
N ASN A 184 19.95 19.76 -21.07
CA ASN A 184 21.10 19.98 -20.19
C ASN A 184 22.42 19.43 -20.79
N PHE A 185 22.34 18.64 -21.87
CA PHE A 185 23.51 18.19 -22.60
C PHE A 185 23.96 19.27 -23.59
N ALA A 186 25.00 20.01 -23.24
CA ALA A 186 25.58 21.04 -24.10
C ALA A 186 26.34 20.39 -25.28
N CYS A 187 25.78 20.54 -26.48
CA CYS A 187 26.45 20.22 -27.75
C CYS A 187 26.96 21.52 -28.38
N GLU A 188 28.12 21.98 -27.94
CA GLU A 188 28.77 23.15 -28.54
C GLU A 188 29.40 22.78 -29.90
N PRO A 189 29.37 23.70 -30.88
CA PRO A 189 30.03 23.49 -32.16
C PRO A 189 31.55 23.38 -31.97
N GLY A 190 32.19 22.49 -32.72
CA GLY A 190 33.63 22.22 -32.62
C GLY A 190 33.93 20.88 -31.97
N VAL A 191 34.95 20.83 -31.11
CA VAL A 191 35.41 19.59 -30.50
C VAL A 191 34.62 19.30 -29.22
N LEU A 192 33.94 18.15 -29.16
CA LEU A 192 33.18 17.73 -28.00
C LEU A 192 34.11 17.21 -26.88
N HIS A 193 34.61 18.14 -26.06
CA HIS A 193 35.52 17.82 -24.94
C HIS A 193 34.93 16.83 -23.93
N SER A 194 33.62 16.91 -23.66
CA SER A 194 32.93 15.97 -22.75
C SER A 194 33.01 14.52 -23.23
N VAL A 195 32.80 14.30 -24.53
CA VAL A 195 32.91 12.98 -25.14
C VAL A 195 34.35 12.49 -25.16
N LEU A 196 35.31 13.36 -25.51
CA LEU A 196 36.73 13.01 -25.47
C LEU A 196 37.19 12.63 -24.06
N SER A 197 36.76 13.37 -23.04
CA SER A 197 37.07 13.05 -21.65
C SER A 197 36.51 11.68 -21.26
N LEU A 198 35.25 11.39 -21.62
CA LEU A 198 34.63 10.08 -21.36
C LEU A 198 35.35 8.95 -22.11
N MET A 199 35.69 9.16 -23.38
CA MET A 199 36.43 8.19 -24.20
C MET A 199 37.85 7.96 -23.65
N LYS A 200 38.52 8.99 -23.15
CA LYS A 200 39.82 8.87 -22.49
C LYS A 200 39.71 7.95 -21.26
N SER A 201 38.76 8.20 -20.36
CA SER A 201 38.54 7.33 -19.19
C SER A 201 38.21 5.89 -19.60
N LYS A 202 37.47 5.69 -20.68
CA LYS A 202 37.21 4.35 -21.22
C LYS A 202 38.47 3.70 -21.81
N SER A 203 39.35 4.47 -22.45
CA SER A 203 40.57 3.94 -23.06
C SER A 203 41.61 3.46 -22.04
N GLU A 204 41.51 3.89 -20.78
CA GLU A 204 42.38 3.45 -19.69
C GLU A 204 42.15 1.97 -19.35
N THR A 205 40.94 1.44 -19.60
CA THR A 205 40.63 0.01 -19.40
C THR A 205 41.06 -0.88 -20.57
N PHE A 206 41.54 -0.29 -21.67
CA PHE A 206 41.89 -1.02 -22.89
C PHE A 206 43.36 -1.42 -22.93
N ASP A 207 43.64 -2.54 -23.57
CA ASP A 207 45.02 -2.95 -23.85
C ASP A 207 45.69 -2.05 -24.90
N LYS A 208 47.02 -2.10 -24.97
CA LYS A 208 47.80 -1.22 -25.86
C LYS A 208 47.41 -1.36 -27.34
N LEU A 209 46.99 -2.56 -27.76
CA LEU A 209 46.51 -2.83 -29.12
C LEU A 209 45.10 -2.27 -29.36
N GLU A 210 44.21 -2.35 -28.38
CA GLU A 210 42.83 -1.84 -28.46
C GLU A 210 42.76 -0.30 -28.44
N ARG A 211 43.79 0.35 -27.89
CA ARG A 211 43.93 1.82 -27.90
C ARG A 211 44.34 2.37 -29.28
N CYS A 212 44.87 1.52 -30.15
CA CYS A 212 45.19 1.91 -31.52
C CYS A 212 43.93 1.86 -32.36
N ALA A 213 43.54 2.97 -32.97
CA ALA A 213 42.51 2.99 -34.00
C ALA A 213 43.09 2.36 -35.28
N THR A 214 43.14 1.03 -35.34
CA THR A 214 43.44 0.35 -36.61
C THR A 214 42.21 0.43 -37.50
N PRO A 215 42.36 0.75 -38.79
CA PRO A 215 41.27 0.62 -39.74
C PRO A 215 40.78 -0.81 -39.70
N ASN A 216 39.49 -1.02 -39.39
CA ASN A 216 38.85 -2.33 -39.50
C ASN A 216 39.09 -2.83 -40.92
N GLU A 217 39.92 -3.86 -41.08
CA GLU A 217 39.97 -4.60 -42.33
C GLU A 217 38.61 -5.26 -42.51
N VAL A 218 37.80 -4.62 -43.36
CA VAL A 218 36.49 -5.14 -43.78
C VAL A 218 36.73 -6.54 -44.32
N ASN A 219 36.23 -7.54 -43.60
CA ASN A 219 36.12 -8.92 -44.06
C ASN A 219 35.46 -8.92 -45.45
N LYS A 220 36.28 -8.97 -46.50
CA LYS A 220 35.87 -9.28 -47.86
C LYS A 220 35.49 -10.76 -47.86
N LYS A 221 34.19 -11.05 -47.79
CA LYS A 221 33.62 -12.31 -48.25
C LYS A 221 33.24 -12.17 -49.71
#